data_AF-A0A2T6BU20-F1
#
_entry.id   AF-A0A2T6BU20-F1
#
_cell.length_a   1.000
_cell.length_b   1.000
_cell.length_c   1.000
_cell.angle_alpha   90.00
_cell.angle_beta   90.00
_cell.angle_gamma   90.00
#
_symmetry.space_group_name_H-M   'P 1'
#
loop_
_entity.id
_entity.type
_entity.pdbx_description
1 polymer ?
#
loop_
_entity_poly.entity_id
_entity_poly.type
_entity_poly.pdbx_seq_one_letter_code
_entity_poly.pdbx_strand_id
1 'polypeptide(L)' 'MGKNSKEYYHDKGEKDRAEGRYKPPHDILDDFLTWSDSGMKKINEDNEAYNKGWRNTDKQKKGNSGK' A
#
# COMPACT_ATOMS: atom_id res chain seq x y z
N MET A 1 3.56 -0.04 -21.36
CA MET A 1 3.37 -0.94 -20.21
C MET A 1 2.76 -0.15 -19.07
N GLY A 2 1.44 -0.22 -18.91
CA GLY A 2 0.77 0.40 -17.76
C GLY A 2 1.16 -0.39 -16.53
N LYS A 3 1.88 0.23 -15.58
CA LYS A 3 2.19 -0.42 -14.31
C LYS A 3 0.86 -0.79 -13.66
N ASN A 4 0.65 -2.07 -13.35
CA ASN A 4 -0.50 -2.50 -12.56
C ASN A 4 -0.52 -1.69 -11.26
N SER A 5 -1.61 -0.97 -10.98
CA SER A 5 -1.73 -0.10 -9.81
C SER A 5 -1.31 -0.83 -8.51
N LYS A 6 -1.67 -2.11 -8.42
CA LYS A 6 -1.32 -3.01 -7.30
C LYS A 6 0.19 -3.17 -7.10
N GLU A 7 0.96 -3.40 -8.16
CA GLU A 7 2.41 -3.59 -8.07
C GLU A 7 3.09 -2.28 -7.66
N TYR A 8 2.66 -1.16 -8.25
CA TYR A 8 3.15 0.16 -7.87
C TYR A 8 2.92 0.48 -6.39
N TYR A 9 1.72 0.22 -5.88
CA TYR A 9 1.40 0.49 -4.48
C TYR A 9 2.07 -0.50 -3.52
N HIS A 10 2.26 -1.75 -3.93
CA HIS A 10 3.07 -2.71 -3.19
C HIS A 10 4.50 -2.19 -2.99
N ASP A 11 5.19 -1.85 -4.08
CA ASP A 11 6.56 -1.34 -4.04
C ASP A 11 6.67 -0.03 -3.25
N LYS A 12 5.65 0.84 -3.39
CA LYS A 12 5.55 2.07 -2.62
C LYS A 12 5.46 1.77 -1.13
N GLY A 13 4.61 0.83 -0.72
CA GLY A 13 4.48 0.41 0.68
C GLY A 13 5.77 -0.18 1.26
N GLU A 14 6.52 -0.95 0.46
CA GLU A 14 7.83 -1.45 0.87
C GLU A 14 8.85 -0.32 1.08
N LYS A 15 8.93 0.60 0.11
CA LYS A 15 9.82 1.76 0.18
C LYS A 15 9.48 2.69 1.34
N ASP A 16 8.20 3.00 1.51
CA ASP A 16 7.70 3.86 2.56
C ASP A 16 7.96 3.23 3.95
N ARG A 17 7.83 1.90 4.09
CA ARG A 17 8.22 1.20 5.33
C ARG A 17 9.72 1.25 5.58
N ALA A 18 10.53 1.12 4.53
CA ALA A 18 11.98 1.25 4.62
C ALA A 18 12.39 2.64 5.11
N GLU A 19 11.74 3.69 4.60
CA GLU A 19 11.91 5.10 5.00
C GLU A 19 11.21 5.48 6.32
N GLY A 20 10.35 4.60 6.87
CA GLY A 20 9.60 4.86 8.10
C GLY A 20 8.43 5.85 7.95
N ARG A 21 7.89 6.02 6.74
CA ARG A 21 6.86 7.02 6.41
C ARG A 21 5.57 6.33 5.98
N TYR A 22 4.53 6.32 6.80
CA TYR A 22 3.26 5.72 6.39
C TYR A 22 2.43 6.71 5.56
N LYS A 23 2.37 6.53 4.23
CA LYS A 23 1.60 7.36 3.30
C LYS A 23 0.78 6.48 2.33
N PRO A 24 -0.35 5.93 2.79
CA PRO A 24 -1.23 5.13 1.95
C PRO A 24 -1.69 5.95 0.74
N PRO A 25 -2.01 5.29 -0.39
CA PRO A 25 -2.33 5.97 -1.62
C PRO A 25 -3.67 6.70 -1.62
N HIS A 26 -4.64 6.24 -0.84
CA HIS A 26 -5.94 6.88 -0.70
C HIS A 26 -6.25 7.12 0.77
N ASP A 27 -6.60 8.36 1.11
CA ASP A 27 -7.02 8.77 2.45
C ASP A 27 -8.55 8.81 2.53
N ILE A 28 -9.09 8.91 3.75
CA ILE A 28 -10.56 8.95 4.01
C ILE A 28 -11.26 10.08 3.20
N LEU A 29 -10.53 11.14 2.86
CA LEU A 29 -11.04 12.26 2.05
C LEU A 29 -11.23 11.90 0.56
N ASP A 30 -10.40 11.02 0.00
CA ASP A 30 -10.61 10.52 -1.37
C ASP A 30 -11.82 9.56 -1.40
N ASP A 31 -12.03 8.78 -0.33
CA ASP A 31 -13.21 7.92 -0.19
C ASP A 31 -14.53 8.71 -0.27
N PHE A 32 -14.55 9.95 0.24
CA PHE A 32 -15.72 10.83 0.20
C PHE A 32 -16.03 11.35 -1.21
N LEU A 33 -15.01 11.57 -2.04
CA LEU A 33 -15.16 12.00 -3.43
C LEU A 33 -15.44 10.83 -4.39
N THR A 34 -15.19 9.59 -3.95
CA THR A 34 -15.24 8.40 -4.79
C THR A 34 -16.41 7.47 -4.45
N TRP A 35 -17.57 8.04 -4.06
CA TRP A 35 -18.84 7.36 -3.69
C TRP A 35 -19.51 6.57 -4.83
N SER A 36 -18.74 5.99 -5.75
CA SER A 36 -19.18 4.98 -6.70
C SER A 36 -18.62 3.62 -6.26
N ASP A 37 -19.43 2.56 -6.32
CA ASP A 37 -19.09 1.20 -5.84
C ASP A 37 -17.78 0.65 -6.47
N SER A 38 -17.49 1.05 -7.71
CA SER A 38 -16.24 0.69 -8.42
C SER A 38 -15.02 1.50 -7.94
N GLY A 39 -15.23 2.72 -7.46
CA GLY A 39 -14.19 3.58 -6.90
C GLY A 39 -13.70 3.09 -5.55
N MET A 40 -14.64 2.78 -4.64
CA MET A 40 -14.32 2.19 -3.34
C MET A 40 -13.57 0.86 -3.45
N LYS A 41 -13.98 -0.02 -4.39
CA LYS A 41 -13.27 -1.28 -4.63
C LYS A 41 -11.82 -1.03 -5.04
N LYS A 42 -11.58 -0.08 -5.94
CA LYS A 42 -10.23 0.25 -6.40
C LYS A 42 -9.39 0.89 -5.30
N ILE A 43 -9.97 1.78 -4.50
CA ILE A 43 -9.33 2.38 -3.33
C ILE A 43 -8.90 1.30 -2.33
N ASN A 44 -9.82 0.37 -2.03
CA ASN A 44 -9.54 -0.73 -1.12
C ASN A 44 -8.43 -1.65 -1.67
N GLU A 45 -8.47 -2.00 -2.97
CA GLU A 45 -7.43 -2.79 -3.61
C GLU A 45 -6.05 -2.13 -3.59
N ASP A 46 -5.99 -0.81 -3.83
CA ASP A 46 -4.75 -0.03 -3.83
C ASP A 46 -4.17 0.09 -2.41
N ASN A 47 -5.01 0.37 -1.41
CA ASN A 47 -4.63 0.42 0.00
C ASN A 47 -4.22 -0.96 0.55
N GLU A 48 -4.88 -2.04 0.11
CA GLU A 48 -4.51 -3.41 0.47
C GLU A 48 -3.13 -3.77 -0.09
N ALA A 49 -2.86 -3.44 -1.37
CA ALA A 49 -1.56 -3.67 -1.98
C ALA A 49 -0.44 -2.90 -1.27
N TYR A 50 -0.68 -1.62 -0.93
CA TYR A 50 0.25 -0.82 -0.13
C TYR A 50 0.53 -1.43 1.25
N ASN A 51 -0.52 -1.82 1.97
CA ASN A 51 -0.38 -2.45 3.28
C ASN A 51 0.34 -3.79 3.20
N LYS A 52 0.15 -4.55 2.11
CA LYS A 52 0.85 -5.82 1.88
C LYS A 52 2.36 -5.59 1.76
N GLY A 53 2.79 -4.62 0.95
CA GLY A 53 4.20 -4.24 0.83
C GLY A 53 4.77 -3.77 2.16
N TRP A 54 4.07 -2.86 2.84
CA TRP A 54 4.47 -2.35 4.15
C TRP A 54 4.70 -3.46 5.19
N ARG A 55 3.77 -4.41 5.29
CA ARG A 55 3.87 -5.56 6.22
C ARG A 55 4.92 -6.56 5.77
N ASN A 56 5.16 -6.71 4.47
CA ASN A 56 6.20 -7.59 3.93
C ASN A 56 7.59 -7.11 4.36
N THR A 57 7.85 -5.80 4.24
CA THR A 57 9.10 -5.21 4.73
C THR A 57 9.27 -5.36 6.25
N ASP A 58 8.18 -5.26 7.02
CA ASP A 58 8.24 -5.52 8.47
C ASP A 58 8.60 -6.98 8.78
N LYS A 59 7.99 -7.94 8.07
CA LYS A 59 8.33 -9.37 8.18
C LYS A 59 9.78 -9.65 7.80
N GLN A 60 10.28 -9.03 6.73
CA GLN A 60 11.68 -9.16 6.31
C GLN A 60 12.64 -8.60 7.38
N LYS A 61 12.37 -7.40 7.92
CA LYS A 61 13.19 -6.82 9.00
C LYS A 61 13.16 -7.67 10.27
N LYS A 62 11.99 -8.21 10.63
CA LYS A 62 11.83 -9.07 11.82
C LYS A 62 12.51 -10.44 11.65
N GLY A 63 12.44 -11.03 10.45
CA GLY A 63 13.15 -12.28 10.13
C GLY A 63 14.66 -12.14 10.09
N ASN A 64 15.19 -10.96 9.77
CA ASN A 64 16.63 -10.71 9.69
C ASN A 64 17.28 -10.28 11.02
N SER A 65 16.49 -10.07 12.08
CA SER A 65 17.00 -9.69 13.42
C SER A 65 17.28 -10.90 14.33
N GLY A 66 17.29 -12.11 13.78
CA GLY A 66 17.45 -13.37 14.52
C GLY A 66 18.65 -14.23 14.10
N LYS A 67 19.67 -13.64 13.45
CA LYS A 67 20.92 -14.33 13.10
C LYS A 67 22.12 -13.66 13.75
#